data_AF-A0A3B6IWG2-F1
#
_entry.id   AF-A0A3B6IWG2-F1
#
_cell.length_a   1.000
_cell.length_b   1.000
_cell.length_c   1.000
_cell.angle_alpha   90.00
_cell.angle_beta   90.00
_cell.angle_gamma   90.00
#
_symmetry.space_group_name_H-M   'P 1'
#
loop_
_entity.id
_entity.type
_entity.pdbx_description
1 polymer ?
#
loop_
_entity_poly.entity_id
_entity_poly.type
_entity_poly.pdbx_seq_one_letter_code
_entity_poly.pdbx_strand_id
1 'polypeptide(L)'
;MAVAAARRRLWRGMRTAAATTASGEELYASLLSRLVAEPECRVKATMEEATSSVPHHDGAFWEPLAAALLRASYPAKAHLVLEWKLEKLLMEGVNSHNCEPYLTLIRFCGKTRNAALAMRVFECAEAQGIQLNTGIFNALINTFLSVGDLLAAVTLYETMEGIEDSKPDRATYDAFISAFSRLRSGDAMMSWYLAAKNAGFVPGIQAFESLIVGFVLLNKLDDAELVFEEMVSFEMKPTCTVEAKLEVLPRTEEVNRVNSFIKLVSDGNWELNKALVDRLTRLCLDGGEADVMEQLLALIQKEAHFSSVTQLHCGIIRFYASADLLSDMEHAIDRMLDDGMMFLCPEDVEAVICSYFRHKAFDRLEIFLNRIRSLYMLTRSSYDILVAGFRRFDLNQRLEATIKDMREAGFA
;
A
#
# COMPACT_ATOMS: atom_id res chain seq x y z
N MET A 1 8.11 34.76 -44.39
CA MET A 1 7.51 35.83 -43.55
C MET A 1 6.20 35.42 -42.85
N ALA A 2 5.28 34.68 -43.49
CA ALA A 2 4.01 34.26 -42.87
C ALA A 2 4.13 33.22 -41.74
N VAL A 3 5.05 32.25 -41.85
CA VAL A 3 5.25 31.18 -40.84
C VAL A 3 5.81 31.71 -39.50
N ALA A 4 6.64 32.75 -39.55
CA ALA A 4 7.19 33.39 -38.36
C ALA A 4 6.13 34.22 -37.60
N ALA A 5 5.13 34.75 -38.30
CA ALA A 5 4.00 35.46 -37.68
C ALA A 5 3.01 34.49 -37.00
N ALA A 6 2.79 33.31 -37.57
CA ALA A 6 1.94 32.25 -36.99
C ALA A 6 2.54 31.68 -35.68
N ARG A 7 3.85 31.41 -35.65
CA ARG A 7 4.57 30.95 -34.44
C ARG A 7 4.54 31.98 -33.29
N ARG A 8 4.63 33.28 -33.59
CA ARG A 8 4.53 34.34 -32.57
C ARG A 8 3.12 34.49 -32.01
N ARG A 9 2.06 34.20 -32.78
CA ARG A 9 0.67 34.20 -32.28
C ARG A 9 0.40 32.99 -31.37
N LEU A 10 0.88 31.80 -31.73
CA LEU A 10 0.81 30.61 -30.87
C LEU A 10 1.58 30.78 -29.55
N TRP A 11 2.79 31.37 -29.58
CA TRP A 11 3.56 31.67 -28.37
C TRP A 11 2.98 32.78 -27.50
N ARG A 12 2.27 33.76 -28.09
CA ARG A 12 1.49 34.77 -27.32
C ARG A 12 0.23 34.16 -26.71
N GLY A 13 -0.42 33.20 -27.38
CA GLY A 13 -1.54 32.42 -26.84
C GLY A 13 -1.13 31.52 -25.66
N MET A 14 0.03 30.85 -25.74
CA MET A 14 0.56 30.06 -24.62
C MET A 14 1.04 30.92 -23.44
N ARG A 15 1.61 32.11 -23.68
CA ARG A 15 1.99 33.05 -22.61
C ARG A 15 0.78 33.69 -21.92
N THR A 16 -0.31 33.92 -22.64
CA THR A 16 -1.55 34.45 -22.04
C THR A 16 -2.23 33.37 -21.20
N ALA A 17 -2.31 32.13 -21.68
CA ALA A 17 -2.79 30.98 -20.89
C ALA A 17 -1.94 30.72 -19.62
N ALA A 18 -0.61 30.77 -19.72
CA ALA A 18 0.30 30.61 -18.59
C ALA A 18 0.30 31.79 -17.61
N ALA A 19 0.02 33.01 -18.08
CA ALA A 19 -0.14 34.19 -17.21
C ALA A 19 -1.48 34.19 -16.47
N THR A 20 -2.56 33.69 -17.09
CA THR A 20 -3.85 33.47 -16.42
C THR A 20 -3.81 32.37 -15.36
N THR A 21 -3.00 31.32 -15.56
CA THR A 21 -2.80 30.27 -14.54
C THR A 21 -1.94 30.77 -13.38
N ALA A 22 -0.88 31.55 -13.65
CA ALA A 22 -0.04 32.16 -12.61
C ALA A 22 -0.81 33.20 -11.77
N SER A 23 -1.65 34.03 -12.39
CA SER A 23 -2.50 34.99 -11.66
C SER A 23 -3.57 34.29 -10.80
N GLY A 24 -4.09 33.16 -11.28
CA GLY A 24 -5.07 32.36 -10.53
C GLY A 24 -4.49 31.68 -9.29
N GLU A 25 -3.26 31.17 -9.38
CA GLU A 25 -2.55 30.56 -8.24
C GLU A 25 -2.16 31.60 -7.18
N GLU A 26 -1.71 32.80 -7.59
CA GLU A 26 -1.42 33.91 -6.66
C GLU A 26 -2.68 34.43 -5.96
N LEU A 27 -3.80 34.57 -6.69
CA LEU A 27 -5.11 34.94 -6.14
C LEU A 27 -5.61 33.88 -5.16
N TYR A 28 -5.46 32.60 -5.50
CA TYR A 28 -5.85 31.48 -4.64
C TYR A 28 -5.03 31.46 -3.34
N ALA A 29 -3.71 31.58 -3.43
CA ALA A 29 -2.83 31.61 -2.26
C ALA A 29 -3.11 32.84 -1.38
N SER A 30 -3.37 34.00 -2.01
CA SER A 30 -3.79 35.22 -1.32
C SER A 30 -5.12 35.02 -0.58
N LEU A 31 -6.14 34.48 -1.25
CA LEU A 31 -7.46 34.25 -0.67
C LEU A 31 -7.41 33.23 0.48
N LEU A 32 -6.64 32.14 0.32
CA LEU A 32 -6.44 31.16 1.38
C LEU A 32 -5.77 31.80 2.61
N SER A 33 -4.71 32.59 2.42
CA SER A 33 -4.04 33.28 3.53
C SER A 33 -4.97 34.25 4.27
N ARG A 34 -5.86 34.92 3.53
CA ARG A 34 -6.85 35.85 4.06
C ARG A 34 -7.92 35.12 4.88
N LEU A 35 -8.47 34.03 4.33
CA LEU A 35 -9.45 33.18 5.01
C LEU A 35 -8.90 32.57 6.31
N VAL A 36 -7.61 32.20 6.33
CA VAL A 36 -6.95 31.69 7.54
C VAL A 36 -6.83 32.78 8.62
N ALA A 37 -6.53 34.03 8.24
CA ALA A 37 -6.34 35.14 9.17
C ALA A 37 -7.66 35.74 9.71
N GLU A 38 -8.75 35.70 8.94
CA GLU A 38 -10.00 36.38 9.30
C GLU A 38 -10.84 35.62 10.35
N PRO A 39 -11.68 36.32 11.14
CA PRO A 39 -12.64 35.66 12.02
C PRO A 39 -13.72 34.91 11.22
N GLU A 40 -14.28 33.85 11.80
CA GLU A 40 -15.27 32.99 11.14
C GLU A 40 -16.47 33.77 10.57
N CYS A 41 -16.96 34.78 11.26
CA CYS A 41 -18.09 35.61 10.82
C CYS A 41 -17.84 36.35 9.49
N ARG A 42 -16.58 36.54 9.07
CA ARG A 42 -16.22 37.22 7.82
C ARG A 42 -15.98 36.28 6.65
N VAL A 43 -15.90 34.98 6.88
CA VAL A 43 -15.57 33.98 5.85
C VAL A 43 -16.53 34.07 4.65
N LYS A 44 -17.85 34.07 4.87
CA LYS A 44 -18.83 34.17 3.78
C LYS A 44 -18.74 35.49 3.01
N ALA A 45 -18.50 36.60 3.70
CA ALA A 45 -18.33 37.92 3.07
C ALA A 45 -17.06 37.98 2.20
N THR A 46 -15.94 37.41 2.68
CA THR A 46 -14.71 37.29 1.90
C THR A 46 -14.88 36.42 0.65
N MET A 47 -15.68 35.36 0.73
CA MET A 47 -16.03 34.55 -0.45
C MET A 47 -16.88 35.34 -1.46
N GLU A 48 -17.80 36.17 -0.98
CA GLU A 48 -18.63 37.04 -1.82
C GLU A 48 -17.82 38.12 -2.56
N GLU A 49 -16.90 38.77 -1.85
CA GLU A 49 -15.95 39.73 -2.42
C GLU A 49 -15.07 39.07 -3.49
N ALA A 50 -14.56 37.87 -3.23
CA ALA A 50 -13.72 37.12 -4.17
C ALA A 50 -14.48 36.78 -5.46
N THR A 51 -15.75 36.38 -5.33
CA THR A 51 -16.62 36.04 -6.47
C THR A 51 -16.95 37.27 -7.31
N SER A 52 -17.13 38.43 -6.67
CA SER A 52 -17.40 39.72 -7.33
C SER A 52 -16.18 40.26 -8.10
N SER A 53 -14.97 39.87 -7.68
CA SER A 53 -13.72 40.39 -8.23
C SER A 53 -13.25 39.71 -9.53
N VAL A 54 -13.75 38.50 -9.85
CA VAL A 54 -13.32 37.75 -11.04
C VAL A 54 -14.53 37.14 -11.79
N PRO A 55 -15.03 37.77 -12.88
CA PRO A 55 -16.29 37.37 -13.52
C PRO A 55 -16.28 36.07 -14.35
N HIS A 56 -15.15 35.38 -14.48
CA HIS A 56 -14.98 34.29 -15.47
C HIS A 56 -14.26 33.04 -14.95
N HIS A 57 -14.16 32.83 -13.63
CA HIS A 57 -13.71 31.54 -13.12
C HIS A 57 -14.89 30.63 -12.79
N ASP A 58 -14.91 29.49 -13.48
CA ASP A 58 -15.77 28.34 -13.24
C ASP A 58 -15.96 28.07 -11.74
N GLY A 59 -17.15 27.61 -11.39
CA GLY A 59 -17.62 27.36 -10.02
C GLY A 59 -16.85 26.30 -9.22
N ALA A 60 -15.56 26.07 -9.48
CA ALA A 60 -14.67 25.09 -8.87
C ALA A 60 -13.59 25.68 -7.95
N PHE A 61 -13.45 27.02 -7.82
CA PHE A 61 -12.37 27.60 -6.99
C PHE A 61 -12.55 27.37 -5.47
N TRP A 62 -13.78 27.14 -5.01
CA TRP A 62 -14.08 26.87 -3.60
C TRP A 62 -13.65 25.47 -3.16
N GLU A 63 -13.55 24.52 -4.09
CA GLU A 63 -13.22 23.12 -3.79
C GLU A 63 -11.79 22.96 -3.27
N PRO A 64 -10.73 23.48 -3.94
CA PRO A 64 -9.38 23.45 -3.40
C PRO A 64 -9.26 24.28 -2.12
N LEU A 65 -9.99 25.40 -1.99
CA LEU A 65 -9.98 26.26 -0.79
C LEU A 65 -10.51 25.52 0.42
N ALA A 66 -11.68 24.88 0.30
CA ALA A 66 -12.26 24.07 1.37
C ALA A 66 -11.33 22.92 1.75
N ALA A 67 -10.73 22.23 0.76
CA ALA A 67 -9.74 21.18 1.01
C ALA A 67 -8.47 21.70 1.71
N ALA A 68 -7.98 22.89 1.34
CA ALA A 68 -6.81 23.50 1.96
C ALA A 68 -7.07 23.96 3.40
N LEU A 69 -8.24 24.53 3.67
CA LEU A 69 -8.66 24.90 5.04
C LEU A 69 -8.73 23.67 5.95
N LEU A 70 -9.20 22.53 5.44
CA LEU A 70 -9.19 21.27 6.18
C LEU A 70 -7.76 20.77 6.46
N ARG A 71 -6.88 20.82 5.47
CA ARG A 71 -5.45 20.46 5.65
C ARG A 71 -4.75 21.38 6.64
N ALA A 72 -5.18 22.63 6.73
CA ALA A 72 -4.68 23.62 7.68
C ALA A 72 -5.38 23.57 9.05
N SER A 73 -6.24 22.57 9.31
CA SER A 73 -6.95 22.38 10.59
C SER A 73 -7.98 23.46 10.95
N TYR A 74 -8.65 24.06 9.94
CA TYR A 74 -9.75 25.02 10.12
C TYR A 74 -11.11 24.48 9.61
N PRO A 75 -11.70 23.44 10.24
CA PRO A 75 -12.91 22.80 9.75
C PRO A 75 -14.16 23.70 9.80
N ALA A 76 -14.29 24.58 10.80
CA ALA A 76 -15.41 25.51 10.90
C ALA A 76 -15.44 26.50 9.72
N LYS A 77 -14.28 27.03 9.32
CA LYS A 77 -14.16 27.90 8.16
C LYS A 77 -14.44 27.17 6.86
N ALA A 78 -13.97 25.92 6.73
CA ALA A 78 -14.31 25.08 5.59
C ALA A 78 -15.82 24.86 5.50
N HIS A 79 -16.52 24.59 6.61
CA HIS A 79 -17.97 24.47 6.62
C HIS A 79 -18.68 25.75 6.19
N LEU A 80 -18.21 26.93 6.62
CA LEU A 80 -18.78 28.21 6.20
C LEU A 80 -18.62 28.46 4.70
N VAL A 81 -17.52 28.00 4.10
CA VAL A 81 -17.33 28.03 2.64
C VAL A 81 -18.33 27.11 1.93
N LEU A 82 -18.58 25.90 2.47
CA LEU A 82 -19.58 24.99 1.92
C LEU A 82 -21.01 25.55 2.04
N GLU A 83 -21.34 26.15 3.19
CA GLU A 83 -22.64 26.80 3.39
C GLU A 83 -22.84 27.99 2.45
N TRP A 84 -21.81 28.84 2.28
CA TRP A 84 -21.86 29.93 1.31
C TRP A 84 -22.10 29.39 -0.11
N LYS A 85 -21.45 28.28 -0.47
CA LYS A 85 -21.66 27.67 -1.79
C LYS A 85 -23.09 27.14 -1.94
N LEU A 86 -23.67 26.52 -0.90
CA LEU A 86 -25.08 26.11 -0.91
C LEU A 86 -26.01 27.32 -1.12
N GLU A 87 -25.80 28.40 -0.35
CA GLU A 87 -26.58 29.64 -0.49
C GLU A 87 -26.51 30.20 -1.92
N LYS A 88 -25.32 30.16 -2.54
CA LYS A 88 -25.16 30.55 -3.95
C LYS A 88 -25.92 29.66 -4.92
N LEU A 89 -25.83 28.34 -4.76
CA LEU A 89 -26.58 27.39 -5.60
C LEU A 89 -28.09 27.59 -5.47
N LEU A 90 -28.58 27.93 -4.28
CA LEU A 90 -29.99 28.23 -4.05
C LEU A 90 -30.43 29.55 -4.72
N MET A 91 -29.56 30.56 -4.76
CA MET A 91 -29.83 31.87 -5.34
C MET A 91 -29.72 31.92 -6.86
N GLU A 92 -28.87 31.09 -7.48
CA GLU A 92 -28.65 31.06 -8.93
C GLU A 92 -29.85 30.46 -9.72
N GLY A 93 -30.80 29.81 -9.02
CA GLY A 93 -32.17 29.53 -9.49
C GLY A 93 -32.33 28.55 -10.65
N VAL A 94 -32.93 27.38 -10.36
CA VAL A 94 -33.86 26.49 -11.12
C VAL A 94 -33.57 26.11 -12.61
N ASN A 95 -32.65 26.75 -13.32
CA ASN A 95 -32.52 26.59 -14.77
C ASN A 95 -31.63 25.44 -15.24
N SER A 96 -31.22 24.55 -14.34
CA SER A 96 -30.73 23.24 -14.77
C SER A 96 -31.12 22.19 -13.74
N HIS A 97 -31.75 21.10 -14.18
CA HIS A 97 -31.89 19.86 -13.42
C HIS A 97 -30.51 19.18 -13.19
N ASN A 98 -29.44 19.97 -13.01
CA ASN A 98 -28.09 19.50 -12.87
C ASN A 98 -27.84 19.11 -11.41
N CYS A 99 -27.67 17.82 -11.19
CA CYS A 99 -27.36 17.24 -9.89
C CYS A 99 -25.88 17.38 -9.51
N GLU A 100 -24.97 17.66 -10.44
CA GLU A 100 -23.53 17.67 -10.21
C GLU A 100 -23.04 18.64 -9.13
N PRO A 101 -23.54 19.90 -9.04
CA PRO A 101 -23.10 20.82 -8.00
C PRO A 101 -23.49 20.33 -6.59
N TYR A 102 -24.69 19.75 -6.46
CA TYR A 102 -25.18 19.18 -5.21
C TYR A 102 -24.41 17.92 -4.82
N LEU A 103 -24.18 17.01 -5.78
CA LEU A 103 -23.35 15.81 -5.58
C LEU A 103 -21.96 16.19 -5.09
N THR A 104 -21.32 17.15 -5.75
CA THR A 104 -19.97 17.61 -5.39
C THR A 104 -19.94 18.18 -3.98
N LEU A 105 -20.94 19.00 -3.61
CA LEU A 105 -21.05 19.57 -2.28
C LEU A 105 -21.26 18.51 -1.20
N ILE A 106 -22.10 17.49 -1.44
CA ILE A 106 -22.30 16.35 -0.54
C ILE A 106 -20.99 15.54 -0.38
N ARG A 107 -20.26 15.26 -1.47
CA ARG A 107 -18.96 14.57 -1.41
C ARG A 107 -17.94 15.34 -0.57
N PHE A 108 -17.94 16.67 -0.67
CA PHE A 108 -17.12 17.52 0.19
C PHE A 108 -17.56 17.47 1.65
N CYS A 109 -18.86 17.49 1.93
CA CYS A 109 -19.37 17.28 3.29
C CYS A 109 -18.94 15.92 3.87
N GLY A 110 -18.87 14.87 3.04
CA GLY A 110 -18.32 13.56 3.40
C GLY A 110 -16.86 13.63 3.83
N LYS A 111 -16.02 14.37 3.09
CA LYS A 111 -14.60 14.62 3.43
C LYS A 111 -14.44 15.45 4.70
N THR A 112 -15.34 16.40 4.95
CA THR A 112 -15.34 17.22 6.18
C THR A 112 -16.03 16.53 7.36
N ARG A 113 -16.58 15.33 7.17
CA ARG A 113 -17.38 14.61 8.18
C ARG A 113 -18.56 15.46 8.70
N ASN A 114 -19.19 16.24 7.83
CA ASN A 114 -20.33 17.10 8.16
C ASN A 114 -21.64 16.52 7.58
N ALA A 115 -22.17 15.49 8.23
CA ALA A 115 -23.39 14.83 7.80
C ALA A 115 -24.64 15.73 7.87
N ALA A 116 -24.70 16.65 8.84
CA ALA A 116 -25.81 17.59 8.98
C ALA A 116 -25.91 18.52 7.76
N LEU A 117 -24.79 19.08 7.29
CA LEU A 117 -24.80 19.89 6.08
C LEU A 117 -25.08 19.04 4.84
N ALA A 118 -24.54 17.83 4.74
CA ALA A 118 -24.83 16.91 3.63
C ALA A 118 -26.33 16.63 3.49
N MET A 119 -27.01 16.36 4.61
CA MET A 119 -28.46 16.16 4.65
C MET A 119 -29.22 17.42 4.22
N ARG A 120 -28.84 18.60 4.73
CA ARG A 120 -29.43 19.87 4.31
C ARG A 120 -29.29 20.12 2.81
N VAL A 121 -28.11 19.81 2.24
CA VAL A 121 -27.86 19.94 0.79
C VAL A 121 -28.76 18.99 0.00
N PHE A 122 -28.93 17.77 0.48
CA PHE A 122 -29.82 16.77 -0.12
C PHE A 122 -31.29 17.21 -0.09
N GLU A 123 -31.81 17.63 1.07
CA GLU A 123 -33.18 18.15 1.23
C GLU A 123 -33.43 19.39 0.36
N CYS A 124 -32.44 20.28 0.25
CA CYS A 124 -32.49 21.43 -0.64
C CYS A 124 -32.55 21.03 -2.13
N ALA A 125 -31.76 20.04 -2.55
CA ALA A 125 -31.80 19.53 -3.91
C ALA A 125 -33.17 18.92 -4.24
N GLU A 126 -33.72 18.13 -3.31
CA GLU A 126 -35.07 17.54 -3.43
C GLU A 126 -36.16 18.63 -3.51
N ALA A 127 -36.11 19.64 -2.63
CA ALA A 127 -37.06 20.74 -2.62
C ALA A 127 -37.01 21.61 -3.89
N GLN A 128 -35.86 21.67 -4.57
CA GLN A 128 -35.71 22.32 -5.88
C GLN A 128 -36.16 21.44 -7.05
N GLY A 129 -36.62 20.21 -6.81
CA GLY A 129 -37.04 19.28 -7.86
C GLY A 129 -35.85 18.73 -8.66
N ILE A 130 -34.65 18.70 -8.08
CA ILE A 130 -33.51 18.01 -8.68
C ILE A 130 -33.76 16.51 -8.59
N GLN A 131 -33.67 15.81 -9.71
CA GLN A 131 -33.78 14.36 -9.73
C GLN A 131 -32.58 13.76 -9.00
N LEU A 132 -32.83 13.21 -7.81
CA LEU A 132 -31.86 12.48 -7.03
C LEU A 132 -31.52 11.20 -7.78
N ASN A 133 -30.24 10.97 -8.03
CA ASN A 133 -29.75 9.77 -8.71
C ASN A 133 -28.93 8.91 -7.75
N THR A 134 -28.58 7.69 -8.20
CA THR A 134 -27.73 6.74 -7.47
C THR A 134 -26.43 7.39 -6.93
N GLY A 135 -25.83 8.31 -7.69
CA GLY A 135 -24.62 9.03 -7.28
C GLY A 135 -24.82 9.91 -6.03
N ILE A 136 -25.93 10.66 -5.96
CA ILE A 136 -26.27 11.51 -4.80
C ILE A 136 -26.51 10.65 -3.56
N PHE A 137 -27.31 9.59 -3.68
CA PHE A 137 -27.56 8.66 -2.57
C PHE A 137 -26.25 8.04 -2.06
N ASN A 138 -25.41 7.54 -2.96
CA ASN A 138 -24.12 6.97 -2.60
C ASN A 138 -23.20 7.98 -1.90
N ALA A 139 -23.20 9.24 -2.32
CA ALA A 139 -22.40 10.28 -1.66
C ALA A 139 -22.92 10.59 -0.25
N LEU A 140 -24.24 10.61 -0.07
CA LEU A 140 -24.86 10.84 1.23
C LEU A 140 -24.66 9.65 2.18
N ILE A 141 -24.87 8.43 1.70
CA ILE A 141 -24.58 7.18 2.43
C ILE A 141 -23.12 7.16 2.89
N ASN A 142 -22.16 7.41 1.99
CA ASN A 142 -20.74 7.50 2.33
C ASN A 142 -20.44 8.54 3.42
N THR A 143 -21.18 9.65 3.41
CA THR A 143 -21.02 10.71 4.42
C THR A 143 -21.50 10.25 5.80
N PHE A 144 -22.67 9.61 5.89
CA PHE A 144 -23.16 9.06 7.16
C PHE A 144 -22.28 7.93 7.68
N LEU A 145 -21.81 7.04 6.78
CA LEU A 145 -20.84 5.99 7.11
C LEU A 145 -19.50 6.56 7.60
N SER A 146 -19.06 7.74 7.11
CA SER A 146 -17.79 8.36 7.54
C SER A 146 -17.88 8.99 8.93
N VAL A 147 -19.06 9.45 9.36
CA VAL A 147 -19.30 9.95 10.73
C VAL A 147 -19.66 8.82 11.70
N GLY A 148 -19.95 7.62 11.20
CA GLY A 148 -20.31 6.44 12.01
C GLY A 148 -21.80 6.32 12.31
N ASP A 149 -22.65 7.12 11.65
CA ASP A 149 -24.10 7.03 11.77
C ASP A 149 -24.63 5.96 10.82
N LEU A 150 -24.54 4.71 11.28
CA LEU A 150 -24.92 3.55 10.50
C LEU A 150 -26.44 3.46 10.28
N LEU A 151 -27.23 3.94 11.23
CA LEU A 151 -28.69 3.91 11.14
C LEU A 151 -29.17 4.78 9.97
N ALA A 152 -28.71 6.03 9.92
CA ALA A 152 -29.05 6.94 8.82
C ALA A 152 -28.57 6.40 7.46
N ALA A 153 -27.38 5.80 7.41
CA ALA A 153 -26.86 5.19 6.19
C ALA A 153 -27.74 4.03 5.69
N VAL A 154 -28.18 3.14 6.59
CA VAL A 154 -29.07 2.01 6.25
C VAL A 154 -30.46 2.49 5.83
N THR A 155 -31.04 3.47 6.53
CA THR A 155 -32.34 4.06 6.15
C THR A 155 -32.28 4.68 4.74
N LEU A 156 -31.17 5.33 4.39
CA LEU A 156 -30.97 5.85 3.03
C LEU A 156 -30.86 4.75 1.98
N TYR A 157 -30.19 3.63 2.30
CA TYR A 157 -30.15 2.45 1.44
C TYR A 157 -31.54 1.85 1.21
N GLU A 158 -32.33 1.64 2.27
CA GLU A 158 -33.69 1.11 2.16
C GLU A 158 -34.60 2.04 1.34
N THR A 159 -34.44 3.36 1.52
CA THR A 159 -35.15 4.37 0.72
C THR A 159 -34.78 4.25 -0.77
N MET A 160 -33.48 4.09 -1.05
CA MET A 160 -32.93 3.92 -2.39
C MET A 160 -33.43 2.64 -3.07
N GLU A 161 -33.58 1.53 -2.33
CA GLU A 161 -34.17 0.29 -2.85
C GLU A 161 -35.62 0.46 -3.32
N GLY A 162 -36.39 1.33 -2.66
CA GLY A 162 -37.77 1.64 -3.01
C GLY A 162 -37.94 2.50 -4.27
N ILE A 163 -36.90 3.17 -4.74
CA ILE A 163 -36.95 4.10 -5.88
C ILE A 163 -36.65 3.35 -7.18
N GLU A 164 -37.46 3.51 -8.21
CA GLU A 164 -37.28 2.82 -9.51
C GLU A 164 -36.04 3.33 -10.26
N ASP A 165 -35.89 4.66 -10.32
CA ASP A 165 -34.83 5.34 -11.10
C ASP A 165 -33.49 5.49 -10.37
N SER A 166 -33.33 4.92 -9.16
CA SER A 166 -32.13 5.10 -8.33
C SER A 166 -31.82 3.88 -7.48
N LYS A 167 -31.62 2.74 -8.14
CA LYS A 167 -31.28 1.48 -7.45
C LYS A 167 -29.85 1.47 -6.90
N PRO A 168 -29.61 0.76 -5.78
CA PRO A 168 -28.27 0.48 -5.29
C PRO A 168 -27.39 -0.14 -6.37
N ASP A 169 -26.17 0.35 -6.48
CA ASP A 169 -25.15 -0.16 -7.39
C ASP A 169 -23.95 -0.72 -6.62
N ARG A 170 -22.93 -1.21 -7.33
CA ARG A 170 -21.68 -1.68 -6.72
C ARG A 170 -21.10 -0.68 -5.71
N ALA A 171 -21.11 0.62 -6.02
CA ALA A 171 -20.52 1.63 -5.15
C ALA A 171 -21.30 1.80 -3.83
N THR A 172 -22.61 1.52 -3.84
CA THR A 172 -23.42 1.45 -2.61
C THR A 172 -22.91 0.34 -1.68
N TYR A 173 -22.77 -0.88 -2.20
CA TYR A 173 -22.30 -2.03 -1.41
C TYR A 173 -20.84 -1.87 -0.94
N ASP A 174 -19.95 -1.44 -1.84
CA ASP A 174 -18.53 -1.19 -1.53
C ASP A 174 -18.37 -0.20 -0.37
N ALA A 175 -19.25 0.82 -0.28
CA ALA A 175 -19.25 1.79 0.80
C ALA A 175 -19.54 1.15 2.17
N PHE A 176 -20.56 0.29 2.25
CA PHE A 176 -20.90 -0.42 3.49
C PHE A 176 -19.82 -1.41 3.89
N ILE A 177 -19.31 -2.22 2.95
CA ILE A 177 -18.19 -3.16 3.19
C ILE A 177 -17.00 -2.41 3.81
N SER A 178 -16.61 -1.31 3.19
CA SER A 178 -15.49 -0.48 3.64
C SER A 178 -15.73 0.13 5.03
N ALA A 179 -16.96 0.56 5.31
CA ALA A 179 -17.32 1.13 6.60
C ALA A 179 -17.29 0.10 7.73
N PHE A 180 -17.89 -1.08 7.53
CA PHE A 180 -17.91 -2.15 8.54
C PHE A 180 -16.53 -2.79 8.75
N SER A 181 -15.68 -2.82 7.74
CA SER A 181 -14.26 -3.16 7.89
C SER A 181 -13.54 -2.23 8.88
N ARG A 182 -13.69 -0.90 8.74
CA ARG A 182 -13.09 0.09 9.66
C ARG A 182 -13.62 -0.04 11.08
N LEU A 183 -14.88 -0.44 11.24
CA LEU A 183 -15.52 -0.69 12.52
C LEU A 183 -15.19 -2.06 13.13
N ARG A 184 -14.43 -2.89 12.41
CA ARG A 184 -14.09 -4.27 12.80
C ARG A 184 -15.35 -5.11 13.10
N SER A 185 -16.40 -4.92 12.32
CA SER A 185 -17.61 -5.75 12.39
C SER A 185 -17.58 -6.78 11.27
N GLY A 186 -16.97 -7.93 11.54
CA GLY A 186 -16.76 -8.99 10.52
C GLY A 186 -18.08 -9.51 9.94
N ASP A 187 -19.07 -9.76 10.79
CA ASP A 187 -20.36 -10.34 10.36
C ASP A 187 -21.14 -9.37 9.46
N ALA A 188 -21.18 -8.08 9.83
CA ALA A 188 -21.84 -7.06 9.01
C ALA A 188 -21.09 -6.82 7.70
N MET A 189 -19.75 -6.77 7.75
CA MET A 189 -18.90 -6.64 6.57
C MET A 189 -19.16 -7.79 5.58
N MET A 190 -19.24 -9.03 6.06
CA MET A 190 -19.53 -10.20 5.24
C MET A 190 -20.97 -10.21 4.72
N SER A 191 -21.93 -9.76 5.53
CA SER A 191 -23.34 -9.66 5.12
C SER A 191 -23.51 -8.71 3.94
N TRP A 192 -22.85 -7.54 3.96
CA TRP A 192 -22.87 -6.59 2.85
C TRP A 192 -22.14 -7.10 1.60
N TYR A 193 -21.07 -7.86 1.78
CA TYR A 193 -20.38 -8.53 0.68
C TYR A 193 -21.25 -9.60 0.00
N LEU A 194 -21.93 -10.44 0.79
CA LEU A 194 -22.88 -11.42 0.26
C LEU A 194 -24.10 -10.74 -0.39
N ALA A 195 -24.58 -9.64 0.16
CA ALA A 195 -25.65 -8.83 -0.45
C ALA A 195 -25.21 -8.29 -1.82
N ALA A 196 -23.97 -7.81 -1.96
CA ALA A 196 -23.41 -7.37 -3.24
C ALA A 196 -23.43 -8.51 -4.27
N LYS A 197 -22.96 -9.70 -3.89
CA LYS A 197 -22.97 -10.90 -4.75
C LYS A 197 -24.38 -11.30 -5.17
N ASN A 198 -25.33 -11.32 -4.22
CA ASN A 198 -26.72 -11.66 -4.50
C ASN A 198 -27.40 -10.65 -5.43
N ALA A 199 -27.00 -9.38 -5.35
CA ALA A 199 -27.42 -8.33 -6.26
C ALA A 199 -26.69 -8.38 -7.63
N GLY A 200 -25.80 -9.34 -7.85
CA GLY A 200 -25.06 -9.53 -9.10
C GLY A 200 -23.83 -8.63 -9.26
N PHE A 201 -23.36 -7.99 -8.18
CA PHE A 201 -22.19 -7.14 -8.20
C PHE A 201 -20.93 -7.86 -7.70
N VAL A 202 -19.84 -7.73 -8.47
CA VAL A 202 -18.49 -8.04 -7.99
C VAL A 202 -17.95 -6.80 -7.29
N PRO A 203 -17.49 -6.90 -6.03
CA PRO A 203 -16.93 -5.75 -5.31
C PRO A 203 -15.76 -5.12 -6.06
N GLY A 204 -15.57 -3.81 -5.89
CA GLY A 204 -14.39 -3.13 -6.40
C GLY A 204 -13.12 -3.52 -5.65
N ILE A 205 -11.95 -3.20 -6.23
CA ILE A 205 -10.63 -3.40 -5.62
C ILE A 205 -10.63 -2.91 -4.17
N GLN A 206 -11.00 -1.65 -3.93
CA GLN A 206 -11.03 -1.04 -2.59
C GLN A 206 -11.91 -1.79 -1.58
N ALA A 207 -13.00 -2.42 -2.02
CA ALA A 207 -13.88 -3.19 -1.15
C ALA A 207 -13.27 -4.57 -0.81
N PHE A 208 -12.67 -5.26 -1.78
CA PHE A 208 -11.86 -6.45 -1.52
C PHE A 208 -10.71 -6.15 -0.54
N GLU A 209 -9.98 -5.06 -0.76
CA GLU A 209 -8.93 -4.64 0.16
C GLU A 209 -9.45 -4.37 1.57
N SER A 210 -10.62 -3.74 1.67
CA SER A 210 -11.27 -3.50 2.95
C SER A 210 -11.68 -4.80 3.63
N LEU A 211 -12.18 -5.79 2.89
CA LEU A 211 -12.49 -7.12 3.43
C LEU A 211 -11.24 -7.79 4.00
N ILE A 212 -10.16 -7.85 3.21
CA ILE A 212 -8.89 -8.48 3.62
C ILE A 212 -8.33 -7.79 4.87
N VAL A 213 -8.26 -6.46 4.86
CA VAL A 213 -7.79 -5.68 6.02
C VAL A 213 -8.70 -5.89 7.24
N GLY A 214 -10.02 -5.94 7.04
CA GLY A 214 -10.98 -6.16 8.11
C GLY A 214 -10.78 -7.51 8.79
N PHE A 215 -10.63 -8.57 8.00
CA PHE A 215 -10.38 -9.92 8.50
C PHE A 215 -9.02 -10.05 9.20
N VAL A 216 -7.97 -9.42 8.67
CA VAL A 216 -6.67 -9.33 9.32
C VAL A 216 -6.77 -8.63 10.69
N LEU A 217 -7.46 -7.50 10.77
CA LEU A 217 -7.65 -6.76 12.04
C LEU A 217 -8.50 -7.54 13.07
N LEU A 218 -9.26 -8.53 12.61
CA LEU A 218 -10.05 -9.46 13.42
C LEU A 218 -9.30 -10.76 13.74
N ASN A 219 -8.04 -10.91 13.28
CA ASN A 219 -7.25 -12.14 13.39
C ASN A 219 -7.92 -13.37 12.76
N LYS A 220 -8.71 -13.16 11.70
CA LYS A 220 -9.38 -14.20 10.90
C LYS A 220 -8.67 -14.36 9.56
N LEU A 221 -7.51 -15.01 9.58
CA LEU A 221 -6.60 -14.97 8.44
C LEU A 221 -7.03 -15.90 7.30
N ASP A 222 -7.64 -17.03 7.64
CA ASP A 222 -8.17 -17.97 6.65
C ASP A 222 -9.24 -17.28 5.79
N ASP A 223 -10.11 -16.47 6.42
CA ASP A 223 -11.11 -15.66 5.72
C ASP A 223 -10.44 -14.57 4.85
N ALA A 224 -9.36 -13.94 5.35
CA ALA A 224 -8.62 -12.94 4.59
C ALA A 224 -7.95 -13.54 3.33
N GLU A 225 -7.44 -14.76 3.44
CA GLU A 225 -6.85 -15.52 2.33
C GLU A 225 -7.89 -15.90 1.28
N LEU A 226 -9.05 -16.43 1.69
CA LEU A 226 -10.14 -16.76 0.76
C LEU A 226 -10.62 -15.54 -0.03
N VAL A 227 -10.76 -14.39 0.63
CA VAL A 227 -11.13 -13.14 -0.04
C VAL A 227 -10.03 -12.67 -1.00
N PHE A 228 -8.77 -12.84 -0.62
CA PHE A 228 -7.64 -12.49 -1.47
C PHE A 228 -7.58 -13.38 -2.71
N GLU A 229 -7.67 -14.69 -2.57
CA GLU A 229 -7.74 -15.64 -3.69
C GLU A 229 -8.90 -15.29 -4.64
N GLU A 230 -10.07 -14.96 -4.09
CA GLU A 230 -11.20 -14.53 -4.90
C GLU A 230 -10.90 -13.22 -5.65
N MET A 231 -10.29 -12.23 -5.00
CA MET A 231 -9.87 -10.98 -5.65
C MET A 231 -8.92 -11.27 -6.83
N VAL A 232 -7.96 -12.18 -6.65
CA VAL A 232 -7.02 -12.59 -7.71
C VAL A 232 -7.74 -13.33 -8.84
N SER A 233 -8.73 -14.16 -8.53
CA SER A 233 -9.53 -14.88 -9.53
C SER A 233 -10.30 -13.94 -10.48
N PHE A 234 -10.56 -12.71 -10.04
CA PHE A 234 -11.13 -11.64 -10.86
C PHE A 234 -10.06 -10.79 -11.59
N GLU A 235 -8.81 -11.25 -11.64
CA GLU A 235 -7.66 -10.53 -12.23
C GLU A 235 -7.39 -9.16 -11.59
N MET A 236 -7.87 -8.94 -10.36
CA MET A 236 -7.67 -7.68 -9.64
C MET A 236 -6.35 -7.70 -8.89
N LYS A 237 -5.53 -6.66 -9.10
CA LYS A 237 -4.26 -6.50 -8.39
C LYS A 237 -4.49 -5.78 -7.06
N PRO A 238 -4.06 -6.35 -5.92
CA PRO A 238 -4.03 -5.65 -4.64
C PRO A 238 -3.21 -4.38 -4.73
N THR A 239 -3.67 -3.30 -4.10
CA THR A 239 -2.86 -2.10 -3.94
C THR A 239 -1.90 -2.32 -2.76
N CYS A 240 -0.82 -1.55 -2.69
CA CYS A 240 0.25 -1.67 -1.69
C CYS A 240 -0.25 -1.66 -0.22
N THR A 241 -1.46 -1.16 0.04
CA THR A 241 -2.08 -1.13 1.38
C THR A 241 -2.44 -2.51 1.91
N VAL A 242 -2.82 -3.46 1.04
CA VAL A 242 -3.07 -4.85 1.44
C VAL A 242 -1.77 -5.60 1.64
N GLU A 243 -0.80 -5.41 0.74
CA GLU A 243 0.55 -5.98 0.86
C GLU A 243 1.23 -5.60 2.19
N ALA A 244 1.09 -4.34 2.62
CA ALA A 244 1.63 -3.83 3.88
C ALA A 244 0.79 -4.20 5.11
N LYS A 245 -0.45 -4.67 4.97
CA LYS A 245 -1.31 -5.07 6.10
C LYS A 245 -1.41 -6.57 6.29
N LEU A 246 -1.14 -7.35 5.24
CA LEU A 246 -0.76 -8.76 5.35
C LEU A 246 0.55 -8.94 6.15
N GLU A 247 1.26 -7.84 6.48
CA GLU A 247 2.31 -7.72 7.50
C GLU A 247 1.90 -8.23 8.91
N VAL A 248 0.62 -8.55 9.12
CA VAL A 248 0.06 -9.04 10.39
C VAL A 248 -0.17 -10.57 10.43
N LEU A 249 0.24 -11.34 9.41
CA LEU A 249 0.26 -12.82 9.53
C LEU A 249 1.01 -13.25 10.83
N PRO A 250 0.37 -13.93 11.79
CA PRO A 250 0.99 -14.39 13.03
C PRO A 250 2.16 -15.32 12.75
N ARG A 251 3.13 -15.31 13.66
CA ARG A 251 4.37 -16.12 13.63
C ARG A 251 4.15 -17.63 13.74
N THR A 252 2.90 -18.09 13.82
CA THR A 252 2.55 -19.46 14.16
C THR A 252 1.52 -19.96 13.17
N GLU A 253 1.93 -20.93 12.36
CA GLU A 253 1.18 -21.78 11.42
C GLU A 253 1.39 -21.52 9.92
N GLU A 254 2.35 -22.31 9.44
CA GLU A 254 2.50 -22.96 8.13
C GLU A 254 3.37 -22.30 7.05
N VAL A 255 4.53 -22.93 6.82
CA VAL A 255 5.36 -22.83 5.60
C VAL A 255 4.52 -23.05 4.34
N ASN A 256 3.50 -23.91 4.40
CA ASN A 256 2.55 -24.14 3.31
C ASN A 256 1.82 -22.86 2.88
N ARG A 257 1.43 -21.98 3.80
CA ARG A 257 0.71 -20.74 3.50
C ARG A 257 1.63 -19.72 2.83
N VAL A 258 2.88 -19.63 3.30
CA VAL A 258 3.92 -18.80 2.65
C VAL A 258 4.19 -19.32 1.23
N ASN A 259 4.26 -20.64 1.04
CA ASN A 259 4.45 -21.27 -0.26
C ASN A 259 3.26 -21.03 -1.21
N SER A 260 2.02 -21.20 -0.73
CA SER A 260 0.80 -20.87 -1.48
C SER A 260 0.78 -19.41 -1.92
N PHE A 261 1.14 -18.49 -1.03
CA PHE A 261 1.21 -17.06 -1.34
C PHE A 261 2.30 -16.74 -2.37
N ILE A 262 3.51 -17.28 -2.21
CA ILE A 262 4.61 -17.13 -3.17
C ILE A 262 4.20 -17.65 -4.55
N LYS A 263 3.54 -18.82 -4.61
CA LYS A 263 3.02 -19.37 -5.86
C LYS A 263 1.95 -18.48 -6.50
N LEU A 264 1.03 -17.95 -5.71
CA LEU A 264 -0.01 -17.05 -6.18
C LEU A 264 0.57 -15.75 -6.77
N VAL A 265 1.58 -15.17 -6.11
CA VAL A 265 2.34 -14.01 -6.63
C VAL A 265 3.07 -14.36 -7.92
N SER A 266 3.64 -15.57 -8.00
CA SER A 266 4.33 -16.09 -9.20
C SER A 266 3.38 -16.18 -10.39
N ASP A 267 2.23 -16.82 -10.19
CA ASP A 267 1.22 -17.03 -11.23
C ASP A 267 0.60 -15.70 -11.69
N GLY A 268 0.48 -14.73 -10.79
CA GLY A 268 -0.03 -13.40 -11.07
C GLY A 268 0.96 -12.44 -11.76
N ASN A 269 2.26 -12.76 -11.79
CA ASN A 269 3.35 -11.89 -12.24
C ASN A 269 3.31 -10.50 -11.57
N TRP A 270 3.29 -10.49 -10.24
CA TRP A 270 3.22 -9.25 -9.46
C TRP A 270 4.60 -8.72 -9.08
N GLU A 271 4.75 -7.39 -9.08
CA GLU A 271 5.96 -6.74 -8.56
C GLU A 271 5.87 -6.65 -7.04
N LEU A 272 6.74 -7.38 -6.34
CA LEU A 272 6.81 -7.33 -4.88
C LEU A 272 7.51 -6.05 -4.42
N ASN A 273 6.89 -5.33 -3.48
CA ASN A 273 7.53 -4.19 -2.84
C ASN A 273 8.58 -4.60 -1.78
N LYS A 274 9.47 -3.69 -1.41
CA LYS A 274 10.55 -3.94 -0.44
C LYS A 274 10.09 -4.49 0.90
N ALA A 275 9.04 -3.90 1.48
CA ALA A 275 8.58 -4.28 2.81
C ALA A 275 8.05 -5.72 2.84
N LEU A 276 7.36 -6.13 1.76
CA LEU A 276 6.83 -7.48 1.60
C LEU A 276 7.97 -8.49 1.41
N VAL A 277 8.97 -8.18 0.58
CA VAL A 277 10.15 -9.04 0.36
C VAL A 277 10.94 -9.23 1.65
N ASP A 278 11.22 -8.17 2.41
CA ASP A 278 11.98 -8.23 3.67
C ASP A 278 11.25 -9.09 4.73
N ARG A 279 9.92 -9.14 4.69
CA ARG A 279 9.12 -9.96 5.60
C ARG A 279 8.99 -11.41 5.15
N LEU A 280 8.70 -11.66 3.87
CA LEU A 280 8.68 -13.02 3.31
C LEU A 280 10.03 -13.70 3.51
N THR A 281 11.13 -12.96 3.34
CA THR A 281 12.49 -13.43 3.63
C THR A 281 12.62 -13.91 5.07
N ARG A 282 12.23 -13.09 6.05
CA ARG A 282 12.25 -13.50 7.47
C ARG A 282 11.42 -14.75 7.74
N LEU A 283 10.20 -14.82 7.19
CA LEU A 283 9.32 -15.98 7.38
C LEU A 283 9.89 -17.26 6.76
N CYS A 284 10.49 -17.18 5.57
CA CYS A 284 11.11 -18.35 4.93
C CYS A 284 12.33 -18.85 5.71
N LEU A 285 13.13 -17.94 6.27
CA LEU A 285 14.29 -18.29 7.10
C LEU A 285 13.89 -18.95 8.41
N ASP A 286 12.77 -18.56 9.00
CA ASP A 286 12.22 -19.19 10.21
C ASP A 286 11.58 -20.56 9.92
N GLY A 287 10.98 -20.73 8.72
CA GLY A 287 10.30 -21.95 8.29
C GLY A 287 11.24 -23.09 7.85
N GLY A 288 12.41 -22.76 7.31
CA GLY A 288 13.49 -23.72 7.08
C GLY A 288 13.29 -24.68 5.90
N GLU A 289 12.51 -24.34 4.87
CA GLU A 289 12.43 -25.14 3.63
C GLU A 289 13.19 -24.45 2.48
N ALA A 290 14.17 -25.14 1.89
CA ALA A 290 14.93 -24.59 0.76
C ALA A 290 14.07 -24.30 -0.47
N ASP A 291 13.12 -25.18 -0.81
CA ASP A 291 12.28 -25.02 -2.00
C ASP A 291 11.47 -23.72 -1.98
N VAL A 292 11.00 -23.31 -0.79
CA VAL A 292 10.25 -22.06 -0.61
C VAL A 292 11.18 -20.84 -0.74
N MET A 293 12.39 -20.93 -0.16
CA MET A 293 13.41 -19.87 -0.30
C MET A 293 13.88 -19.70 -1.75
N GLU A 294 14.03 -20.80 -2.49
CA GLU A 294 14.41 -20.80 -3.91
C GLU A 294 13.31 -20.17 -4.79
N GLN A 295 12.03 -20.50 -4.53
CA GLN A 295 10.91 -19.88 -5.22
C GLN A 295 10.84 -18.37 -4.96
N LEU A 296 11.04 -17.92 -3.72
CA LEU A 296 11.09 -16.50 -3.41
C LEU A 296 12.26 -15.78 -4.10
N LEU A 297 13.44 -16.40 -4.12
CA LEU A 297 14.60 -15.86 -4.84
C LEU A 297 14.33 -15.68 -6.34
N ALA A 298 13.62 -16.64 -6.96
CA ALA A 298 13.27 -16.56 -8.38
C ALA A 298 12.30 -15.40 -8.70
N LEU A 299 11.49 -14.98 -7.72
CA LEU A 299 10.53 -13.87 -7.89
C LEU A 299 11.14 -12.49 -7.69
N ILE A 300 12.20 -12.38 -6.89
CA ILE A 300 12.85 -11.09 -6.64
C ILE A 300 13.59 -10.68 -7.92
N GLN A 301 13.08 -9.67 -8.63
CA GLN A 301 13.78 -9.07 -9.77
C GLN A 301 15.15 -8.54 -9.31
N LYS A 302 16.18 -8.73 -10.15
CA LYS A 302 17.61 -8.49 -9.82
C LYS A 302 17.98 -7.09 -9.32
N GLU A 303 17.08 -6.11 -9.33
CA GLU A 303 17.42 -4.70 -9.06
C GLU A 303 16.94 -4.11 -7.72
N ALA A 304 16.19 -4.83 -6.87
CA ALA A 304 15.51 -4.14 -5.75
C ALA A 304 15.98 -4.46 -4.31
N HIS A 305 16.53 -5.64 -3.99
CA HIS A 305 16.64 -6.08 -2.58
C HIS A 305 17.93 -6.83 -2.20
N PHE A 306 19.10 -6.20 -2.37
CA PHE A 306 20.41 -6.82 -2.06
C PHE A 306 20.44 -7.51 -0.68
N SER A 307 20.01 -6.83 0.39
CA SER A 307 20.02 -7.38 1.75
C SER A 307 19.19 -8.67 1.90
N SER A 308 17.99 -8.70 1.33
CA SER A 308 17.05 -9.82 1.49
C SER A 308 17.44 -10.99 0.60
N VAL A 309 17.98 -10.71 -0.59
CA VAL A 309 18.58 -11.72 -1.47
C VAL A 309 19.80 -12.38 -0.81
N THR A 310 20.72 -11.59 -0.22
CA THR A 310 21.85 -12.17 0.52
C THR A 310 21.39 -13.04 1.70
N GLN A 311 20.39 -12.58 2.45
CA GLN A 311 19.81 -13.34 3.56
C GLN A 311 19.20 -14.68 3.10
N LEU A 312 18.47 -14.69 1.98
CA LEU A 312 17.90 -15.92 1.40
C LEU A 312 18.99 -16.89 0.94
N HIS A 313 20.03 -16.41 0.24
CA HIS A 313 21.17 -17.26 -0.13
C HIS A 313 21.83 -17.90 1.10
N CYS A 314 22.10 -17.11 2.15
CA CYS A 314 22.67 -17.63 3.40
C CYS A 314 21.74 -18.65 4.08
N GLY A 315 20.43 -18.42 4.06
CA GLY A 315 19.40 -19.35 4.52
C GLY A 315 19.43 -20.71 3.80
N ILE A 316 19.45 -20.68 2.47
CA ILE A 316 19.53 -21.88 1.62
C ILE A 316 20.83 -22.65 1.88
N ILE A 317 21.97 -21.95 1.93
CA ILE A 317 23.28 -22.57 2.21
C ILE A 317 23.25 -23.25 3.58
N ARG A 318 22.71 -22.59 4.61
CA ARG A 318 22.54 -23.20 5.94
C ARG A 318 21.66 -24.43 5.92
N PHE A 319 20.56 -24.41 5.17
CA PHE A 319 19.68 -25.57 5.04
C PHE A 319 20.40 -26.76 4.39
N TYR A 320 21.07 -26.55 3.25
CA TYR A 320 21.84 -27.62 2.60
C TYR A 320 23.01 -28.10 3.47
N ALA A 321 23.66 -27.20 4.21
CA ALA A 321 24.70 -27.55 5.16
C ALA A 321 24.16 -28.42 6.30
N SER A 322 22.99 -28.11 6.87
CA SER A 322 22.40 -28.89 7.96
C SER A 322 21.80 -30.22 7.49
N ALA A 323 21.32 -30.28 6.24
CA ALA A 323 20.83 -31.49 5.58
C ALA A 323 21.94 -32.39 5.01
N ASP A 324 23.21 -32.00 5.15
CA ASP A 324 24.38 -32.73 4.62
C ASP A 324 24.37 -32.93 3.10
N LEU A 325 23.73 -32.03 2.35
CA LEU A 325 23.70 -32.00 0.89
C LEU A 325 24.90 -31.19 0.35
N LEU A 326 26.09 -31.78 0.38
CA LEU A 326 27.35 -31.08 0.10
C LEU A 326 27.41 -30.44 -1.30
N SER A 327 26.92 -31.14 -2.33
CA SER A 327 26.95 -30.63 -3.71
C SER A 327 26.00 -29.45 -3.93
N ASP A 328 24.78 -29.54 -3.38
CA ASP A 328 23.77 -28.47 -3.49
C ASP A 328 24.18 -27.24 -2.68
N MET A 329 24.79 -27.45 -1.50
CA MET A 329 25.41 -26.40 -0.71
C MET A 329 26.49 -25.67 -1.50
N GLU A 330 27.43 -26.38 -2.14
CA GLU A 330 28.48 -25.76 -2.96
C GLU A 330 27.90 -24.99 -4.15
N HIS A 331 26.91 -25.56 -4.84
CA HIS A 331 26.24 -24.87 -5.92
C HIS A 331 25.57 -23.57 -5.46
N ALA A 332 24.92 -23.59 -4.29
CA ALA A 332 24.32 -22.40 -3.69
C ALA A 332 25.36 -21.35 -3.28
N ILE A 333 26.52 -21.77 -2.77
CA ILE A 333 27.66 -20.87 -2.44
C ILE A 333 28.19 -20.23 -3.72
N ASP A 334 28.44 -21.03 -4.76
CA ASP A 334 29.01 -20.54 -6.02
C ASP A 334 28.09 -19.50 -6.66
N ARG A 335 26.79 -19.80 -6.73
CA ARG A 335 25.77 -18.85 -7.20
C ARG A 335 25.78 -17.55 -6.41
N MET A 336 25.81 -17.61 -5.08
CA MET A 336 25.84 -16.43 -4.22
C MET A 336 27.08 -15.56 -4.50
N LEU A 337 28.25 -16.18 -4.59
CA LEU A 337 29.52 -15.48 -4.81
C LEU A 337 29.62 -14.90 -6.23
N ASP A 338 29.09 -15.61 -7.23
CA ASP A 338 29.07 -15.17 -8.63
C ASP A 338 28.13 -13.98 -8.85
N ASP A 339 27.04 -13.87 -8.08
CA ASP A 339 26.18 -12.68 -8.03
C ASP A 339 26.79 -11.52 -7.21
N GLY A 340 28.03 -11.66 -6.73
CA GLY A 340 28.76 -10.62 -5.99
C GLY A 340 28.34 -10.45 -4.53
N MET A 341 27.64 -11.44 -3.98
CA MET A 341 27.15 -11.46 -2.60
C MET A 341 28.16 -12.16 -1.68
N MET A 342 28.00 -11.97 -0.37
CA MET A 342 28.97 -12.35 0.64
C MET A 342 28.25 -12.90 1.87
N PHE A 343 28.89 -13.77 2.64
CA PHE A 343 28.35 -14.20 3.92
C PHE A 343 28.20 -13.03 4.89
N LEU A 344 27.03 -12.93 5.53
CA LEU A 344 26.73 -11.88 6.51
C LEU A 344 27.01 -12.34 7.95
N CYS A 345 26.78 -13.62 8.24
CA CYS A 345 26.81 -14.17 9.59
C CYS A 345 27.89 -15.26 9.73
N PRO A 346 28.69 -15.24 10.82
CA PRO A 346 29.66 -16.32 11.11
C PRO A 346 29.03 -17.70 11.21
N GLU A 347 27.81 -17.78 11.74
CA GLU A 347 27.09 -19.04 11.92
C GLU A 347 26.86 -19.78 10.59
N ASP A 348 26.67 -19.04 9.50
CA ASP A 348 26.46 -19.61 8.16
C ASP A 348 27.75 -20.26 7.64
N VAL A 349 28.89 -19.57 7.81
CA VAL A 349 30.21 -20.07 7.40
C VAL A 349 30.61 -21.28 8.25
N GLU A 350 30.33 -21.24 9.55
CA GLU A 350 30.59 -22.33 10.48
C GLU A 350 29.77 -23.58 10.14
N ALA A 351 28.50 -23.42 9.73
CA ALA A 351 27.67 -24.51 9.25
C ALA A 351 28.28 -25.19 8.01
N VAL A 352 28.77 -24.40 7.06
CA VAL A 352 29.46 -24.90 5.84
C VAL A 352 30.74 -25.67 6.21
N ILE A 353 31.59 -25.11 7.07
CA ILE A 353 32.82 -25.77 7.53
C ILE A 353 32.49 -27.11 8.20
N CYS A 354 31.47 -27.14 9.06
CA CYS A 354 31.03 -28.36 9.71
C CYS A 354 30.54 -29.42 8.71
N SER A 355 29.80 -29.02 7.67
CA SER A 355 29.35 -29.91 6.59
C SER A 355 30.55 -30.57 5.88
N TYR A 356 31.57 -29.80 5.51
CA TYR A 356 32.79 -30.35 4.91
C TYR A 356 33.50 -31.38 5.79
N PHE A 357 33.60 -31.12 7.11
CA PHE A 357 34.19 -32.06 8.06
C PHE A 357 33.36 -33.35 8.19
N ARG A 358 32.02 -33.26 8.19
CA ARG A 358 31.15 -34.45 8.23
C ARG A 358 31.34 -35.33 6.99
N HIS A 359 31.54 -34.73 5.82
CA HIS A 359 31.81 -35.43 4.56
C HIS A 359 33.29 -35.82 4.37
N LYS A 360 34.20 -35.43 5.27
CA LYS A 360 35.66 -35.62 5.14
C LYS A 360 36.23 -35.03 3.83
N ALA A 361 35.60 -33.97 3.32
CA ALA A 361 35.93 -33.34 2.05
C ALA A 361 36.96 -32.21 2.25
N PHE A 362 38.15 -32.54 2.77
CA PHE A 362 39.13 -31.56 3.23
C PHE A 362 39.73 -30.69 2.11
N ASP A 363 39.98 -31.26 0.93
CA ASP A 363 40.53 -30.49 -0.20
C ASP A 363 39.53 -29.45 -0.72
N ARG A 364 38.23 -29.80 -0.73
CA ARG A 364 37.15 -28.88 -1.11
C ARG A 364 36.95 -27.79 -0.06
N LEU A 365 37.09 -28.12 1.23
CA LEU A 365 37.10 -27.13 2.31
C LEU A 365 38.20 -26.07 2.09
N GLU A 366 39.40 -26.48 1.68
CA GLU A 366 40.50 -25.55 1.42
C GLU A 366 40.22 -24.64 0.22
N ILE A 367 39.61 -25.17 -0.85
CA ILE A 367 39.15 -24.38 -1.99
C ILE A 367 38.12 -23.34 -1.54
N PHE A 368 37.13 -23.75 -0.74
CA PHE A 368 36.12 -22.85 -0.19
C PHE A 368 36.74 -21.73 0.65
N LEU A 369 37.60 -22.06 1.62
CA LEU A 369 38.26 -21.08 2.50
C LEU A 369 39.08 -20.07 1.70
N ASN A 370 39.82 -20.53 0.68
CA ASN A 370 40.58 -19.65 -0.20
C ASN A 370 39.67 -18.71 -0.99
N ARG A 371 38.52 -19.19 -1.47
CA ARG A 371 37.55 -18.39 -2.23
C ARG A 371 36.92 -17.28 -1.38
N ILE A 372 36.60 -17.56 -0.11
CA ILE A 372 36.02 -16.54 0.78
C ILE A 372 37.07 -15.64 1.46
N ARG A 373 38.37 -15.94 1.36
CA ARG A 373 39.43 -15.25 2.13
C ARG A 373 39.48 -13.73 1.92
N SER A 374 39.27 -13.26 0.70
CA SER A 374 39.24 -11.82 0.38
C SER A 374 37.88 -11.18 0.62
N LEU A 375 36.87 -12.00 0.88
CA LEU A 375 35.47 -11.61 0.90
C LEU A 375 34.91 -11.58 2.33
N TYR A 376 35.36 -12.50 3.18
CA TYR A 376 34.85 -12.71 4.52
C TYR A 376 36.00 -12.86 5.51
N MET A 377 35.94 -12.11 6.62
CA MET A 377 36.90 -12.24 7.71
C MET A 377 36.45 -13.33 8.66
N LEU A 378 37.23 -14.43 8.72
CA LEU A 378 36.98 -15.52 9.67
C LEU A 378 37.03 -15.00 11.11
N THR A 379 36.07 -15.43 11.91
CA THR A 379 35.99 -15.10 13.34
C THR A 379 36.76 -16.13 14.18
N ARG A 380 37.00 -15.80 15.46
CA ARG A 380 37.64 -16.73 16.40
C ARG A 380 36.90 -18.07 16.51
N SER A 381 35.56 -18.07 16.54
CA SER A 381 34.77 -19.30 16.60
C SER A 381 34.93 -20.16 15.34
N SER A 382 35.00 -19.52 14.17
CA SER A 382 35.27 -20.22 12.91
C SER A 382 36.65 -20.89 12.91
N TYR A 383 37.68 -20.21 13.43
CA TYR A 383 39.01 -20.80 13.63
C TYR A 383 39.00 -21.94 14.65
N ASP A 384 38.30 -21.79 15.77
CA ASP A 384 38.17 -22.83 16.79
C ASP A 384 37.54 -24.12 16.21
N ILE A 385 36.52 -23.98 15.34
CA ILE A 385 35.91 -25.11 14.63
C ILE A 385 36.89 -25.78 13.66
N LEU A 386 37.66 -25.00 12.89
CA LEU A 386 38.69 -25.54 11.99
C LEU A 386 39.78 -26.28 12.76
N VAL A 387 40.29 -25.70 13.84
CA VAL A 387 41.31 -26.30 14.72
C VAL A 387 40.79 -27.60 15.34
N ALA A 388 39.56 -27.58 15.87
CA ALA A 388 38.93 -28.77 16.43
C ALA A 388 38.73 -29.87 15.37
N GLY A 389 38.27 -29.50 14.18
CA GLY A 389 38.06 -30.41 13.06
C GLY A 389 39.37 -31.05 12.57
N PHE A 390 40.40 -30.26 12.29
CA PHE A 390 41.70 -30.79 11.84
C PHE A 390 42.38 -31.65 12.89
N ARG A 391 42.29 -31.29 14.17
CA ARG A 391 42.79 -32.12 15.28
C ARG A 391 42.06 -33.46 15.36
N ARG A 392 40.74 -33.47 15.16
CA ARG A 392 39.93 -34.70 15.21
C ARG A 392 40.31 -35.71 14.12
N PHE A 393 40.78 -35.24 12.97
CA PHE A 393 41.17 -36.09 11.83
C PHE A 393 42.69 -36.22 11.65
N ASP A 394 43.49 -35.83 12.66
CA ASP A 394 44.96 -35.92 12.67
C ASP A 394 45.66 -35.21 11.48
N LEU A 395 45.07 -34.12 10.97
CA LEU A 395 45.60 -33.33 9.85
C LEU A 395 46.59 -32.25 10.33
N ASN A 396 47.73 -32.70 10.88
CA ASN A 396 48.70 -31.85 11.60
C ASN A 396 49.25 -30.66 10.78
N GLN A 397 49.55 -30.84 9.50
CA GLN A 397 50.04 -29.74 8.65
C GLN A 397 49.01 -28.62 8.49
N ARG A 398 47.73 -28.98 8.29
CA ARG A 398 46.64 -28.01 8.13
C ARG A 398 46.28 -27.34 9.45
N LEU A 399 46.37 -28.09 10.54
CA LEU A 399 46.21 -27.59 11.91
C LEU A 399 47.24 -26.50 12.23
N GLU A 400 48.53 -26.75 11.96
CA GLU A 400 49.60 -25.78 12.21
C GLU A 400 49.43 -24.51 11.36
N ALA A 401 49.08 -24.66 10.09
CA ALA A 401 48.79 -23.53 9.20
C ALA A 401 47.61 -22.69 9.73
N THR A 402 46.52 -23.34 10.14
CA THR A 402 45.32 -22.65 10.66
C THR A 402 45.61 -21.91 11.97
N ILE A 403 46.42 -22.49 12.88
CA ILE A 403 46.82 -21.82 14.13
C ILE A 403 47.70 -20.60 13.84
N LYS A 404 48.58 -20.70 12.84
CA LYS A 404 49.42 -19.58 12.41
C LYS A 404 48.56 -18.45 11.86
N ASP A 405 47.64 -18.75 10.94
CA ASP A 405 46.72 -17.77 10.34
C ASP A 405 45.83 -17.12 11.41
N MET A 406 45.33 -17.90 12.39
CA MET A 406 44.55 -17.39 13.52
C MET A 406 45.33 -16.36 14.37
N ARG A 407 46.63 -16.59 14.60
CA ARG A 407 47.51 -15.63 15.31
C ARG A 407 47.77 -14.39 14.48
N GLU A 408 48.00 -14.54 13.18
CA GLU A 408 48.20 -13.41 12.26
C GLU A 408 46.94 -12.53 12.15
N ALA A 409 45.76 -13.13 12.27
CA ALA A 409 44.47 -12.43 12.35
C ALA A 409 44.20 -11.75 13.71
N GLY A 410 45.11 -11.87 14.70
CA GLY A 410 45.02 -11.20 15.99
C GLY A 410 44.19 -11.93 17.05
N PHE A 411 43.79 -13.17 16.79
CA PHE A 411 43.08 -14.02 17.75
C PHE A 411 44.11 -14.90 18.49
N ALA A 412 44.86 -14.28 19.40
CA ALA A 412 45.81 -15.00 20.27
C ALA A 412 45.12 -15.64 21.48
#